data_AF-A0A8C8BC97-F1
#
_entry.id   AF-A0A8C8BC97-F1
#
_cell.length_a   1.000
_cell.length_b   1.000
_cell.length_c   1.000
_cell.angle_alpha   90.00
_cell.angle_beta   90.00
_cell.angle_gamma   90.00
#
_symmetry.space_group_name_H-M   'P 1'
#
loop_
_entity.id
_entity.type
_entity.pdbx_description
1 polymer ?
#
loop_
_entity_poly.entity_id
_entity_poly.type
_entity_poly.pdbx_seq_one_letter_code
_entity_poly.pdbx_strand_id
1 'polypeptide(L)'
;MARGGCSWPHRLCKGKMVAVGVLAGLSVLSLLTYGYLAWDSLGLGPGDAEATRTGLGEELGAGAPSSQPHIIFILADDQGFRDVGYHGSEIRTPTLDKLAAEGVKLENYYVQPMCTPSRSQFITGKRTCGTAAKDVEFDINLETKQYPGYR
;
A
#
# COMPACT_ATOMS: atom_id res chain seq x y z
N MET A 1 74.26 15.27 -33.85
CA MET A 1 73.29 15.31 -32.73
C MET A 1 72.29 14.17 -32.92
N ALA A 2 72.67 12.93 -32.62
CA ALA A 2 72.67 12.24 -31.32
C ALA A 2 71.28 11.70 -30.92
N ARG A 3 71.09 10.41 -31.18
CA ARG A 3 69.93 9.57 -30.82
C ARG A 3 69.97 9.28 -29.31
N GLY A 4 68.90 9.55 -28.57
CA GLY A 4 68.77 9.21 -27.14
C GLY A 4 67.75 8.10 -26.93
N GLY A 5 68.21 6.88 -26.67
CA GLY A 5 67.35 5.74 -26.34
C GLY A 5 66.95 5.74 -24.87
N CYS A 6 65.66 5.49 -24.59
CA CYS A 6 65.18 5.18 -23.25
C CYS A 6 65.39 3.70 -22.95
N SER A 7 66.36 3.39 -22.10
CA SER A 7 66.47 2.11 -21.42
C SER A 7 65.59 2.16 -20.15
N TRP A 8 64.56 1.32 -20.09
CA TRP A 8 63.76 1.15 -18.87
C TRP A 8 64.44 0.12 -17.95
N PRO A 9 64.71 0.44 -16.67
CA PRO A 9 65.24 -0.55 -15.73
C PRO A 9 64.12 -1.48 -15.24
N HIS A 10 64.26 -2.77 -15.54
CA HIS A 10 63.38 -3.90 -15.17
C HIS A 10 63.22 -4.18 -13.64
N ARG A 11 63.58 -3.26 -12.74
CA ARG A 11 63.60 -3.51 -11.27
C ARG A 11 62.56 -2.74 -10.45
N LEU A 12 61.52 -2.18 -11.09
CA LEU A 12 60.46 -1.44 -10.38
C LEU A 12 59.06 -2.09 -10.44
N CYS A 13 58.94 -3.38 -10.81
CA CYS A 13 57.63 -4.05 -10.94
C CYS A 13 57.20 -4.94 -9.76
N LYS A 14 58.13 -5.47 -8.95
CA LYS A 14 57.75 -6.53 -7.98
C LYS A 14 56.92 -6.04 -6.79
N GLY A 15 57.26 -4.90 -6.18
CA GLY A 15 56.55 -4.41 -4.97
C GLY A 15 55.13 -3.90 -5.23
N LYS A 16 54.91 -3.22 -6.36
CA LYS A 16 53.59 -2.70 -6.74
C LYS A 16 52.61 -3.82 -7.14
N MET A 17 53.09 -4.90 -7.76
CA MET A 17 52.25 -6.04 -8.12
C MET A 17 51.73 -6.82 -6.90
N VAL A 18 52.55 -6.97 -5.85
CA VAL A 18 52.12 -7.63 -4.61
C VAL A 18 51.05 -6.80 -3.88
N ALA A 19 51.23 -5.49 -3.79
CA ALA A 19 50.26 -4.60 -3.15
C ALA A 19 48.91 -4.57 -3.90
N VAL A 20 48.93 -4.53 -5.24
CA VAL A 20 47.69 -4.59 -6.05
C VAL A 20 47.01 -5.96 -5.93
N GLY A 21 47.78 -7.04 -5.85
CA GLY A 21 47.24 -8.39 -5.63
C GLY A 21 46.56 -8.56 -4.26
N VAL A 22 47.15 -8.00 -3.19
CA VAL A 22 46.56 -8.04 -1.84
C VAL A 22 45.27 -7.21 -1.76
N LEU A 23 45.25 -6.03 -2.39
CA LEU A 23 44.05 -5.17 -2.42
C LEU A 23 42.91 -5.79 -3.25
N ALA A 24 43.23 -6.41 -4.38
CA ALA A 24 42.24 -7.15 -5.18
C ALA A 24 41.73 -8.41 -4.46
N GLY A 25 42.60 -9.12 -3.73
CA GLY A 25 42.21 -10.28 -2.94
C GLY A 25 41.27 -9.91 -1.79
N LEU A 26 41.55 -8.82 -1.07
CA LEU A 26 40.70 -8.31 0.01
C LEU A 26 39.34 -7.80 -0.49
N SER A 27 39.28 -7.18 -1.68
CA SER A 27 38.00 -6.72 -2.24
C SER A 27 37.11 -7.89 -2.69
N VAL A 28 37.68 -8.94 -3.30
CA VAL A 28 36.95 -10.13 -3.71
C VAL A 28 36.44 -10.92 -2.49
N LEU A 29 37.27 -11.05 -1.45
CA LEU A 29 36.86 -11.70 -0.21
C LEU A 29 35.73 -10.91 0.48
N SER A 30 35.81 -9.58 0.50
CA SER A 30 34.74 -8.72 1.03
C SER A 30 33.43 -8.89 0.27
N LEU A 31 33.47 -8.93 -1.07
CA LEU A 31 32.26 -9.09 -1.90
C LEU A 31 31.62 -10.47 -1.72
N LEU A 32 32.42 -11.53 -1.63
CA LEU A 32 31.92 -12.88 -1.37
C LEU A 32 31.31 -13.01 0.02
N THR A 33 31.91 -12.38 1.03
CA THR A 33 31.38 -12.41 2.40
C THR A 33 30.08 -11.61 2.52
N TYR A 34 30.01 -10.44 1.89
CA TYR A 34 28.79 -9.63 1.86
C TYR A 34 27.67 -10.30 1.05
N GLY A 35 28.03 -10.96 -0.06
CA GLY A 35 27.10 -11.78 -0.85
C GLY A 35 26.55 -12.97 -0.05
N TYR A 36 27.38 -13.65 0.73
CA TYR A 36 26.96 -14.79 1.55
C TYR A 36 26.05 -14.37 2.71
N LEU A 37 26.39 -13.27 3.41
CA LEU A 37 25.53 -12.71 4.46
C LEU A 37 24.20 -12.18 3.90
N ALA A 38 24.21 -11.60 2.69
CA ALA A 38 22.99 -11.20 2.00
C ALA A 38 22.16 -12.41 1.55
N TRP A 39 22.81 -13.53 1.19
CA TRP A 39 22.14 -14.77 0.78
C TRP A 39 21.30 -15.36 1.92
N ASP A 40 21.81 -15.31 3.16
CA ASP A 40 21.09 -15.74 4.37
C ASP A 40 19.95 -14.77 4.74
N SER A 41 20.13 -13.47 4.46
CA SER A 41 19.16 -12.41 4.77
C SER A 41 17.97 -12.36 3.79
N LEU A 42 18.15 -12.84 2.56
CA LEU A 42 17.16 -12.74 1.48
C LEU A 42 16.34 -14.01 1.26
N GLY A 43 16.61 -15.09 2.00
CA GLY A 43 15.76 -16.30 2.00
C GLY A 43 15.64 -17.01 0.65
N LEU A 44 16.58 -16.81 -0.28
CA LEU A 44 16.56 -17.40 -1.63
C LEU A 44 17.37 -18.72 -1.70
N GLY A 45 17.42 -19.47 -0.61
CA GLY A 45 18.00 -20.80 -0.60
C GLY A 45 17.12 -21.79 -1.38
N PRO A 46 17.68 -22.61 -2.30
CA PRO A 46 16.94 -23.72 -2.89
C PRO A 46 16.81 -24.83 -1.84
N GLY A 47 15.77 -24.77 -1.00
CA GLY A 47 15.64 -25.67 0.14
C GLY A 47 14.23 -25.87 0.72
N ASP A 48 13.18 -25.29 0.15
CA ASP A 48 11.81 -25.36 0.67
C ASP A 48 10.77 -25.92 -0.31
N ALA A 49 11.17 -26.39 -1.49
CA ALA A 49 10.23 -26.94 -2.48
C ALA A 49 9.73 -28.38 -2.20
N GLU A 50 10.29 -29.11 -1.23
CA GLU A 50 10.00 -30.53 -1.02
C GLU A 50 9.89 -30.91 0.47
N ALA A 51 9.15 -30.14 1.27
CA ALA A 51 8.75 -30.60 2.60
C ALA A 51 7.32 -30.15 2.94
N THR A 52 6.42 -31.13 2.87
CA THR A 52 5.18 -31.20 3.66
C THR A 52 3.96 -30.46 3.12
N ARG A 53 3.46 -30.98 2.00
CA ARG A 53 2.02 -31.11 1.74
C ARG A 53 1.37 -31.99 2.82
N THR A 54 1.01 -31.47 4.00
CA THR A 54 -0.12 -31.99 4.80
C THR A 54 -0.43 -31.07 5.97
N GLY A 55 -1.53 -30.32 5.86
CA GLY A 55 -2.07 -29.49 6.94
C GLY A 55 -3.11 -28.53 6.39
N LEU A 56 -4.38 -28.88 6.53
CA LEU A 56 -5.50 -27.98 6.23
C LEU A 56 -5.41 -26.76 7.16
N GLY A 57 -5.09 -25.61 6.58
CA GLY A 57 -5.12 -24.32 7.22
C GLY A 57 -4.83 -23.29 6.13
N GLU A 58 -5.87 -22.60 5.69
CA GLU A 58 -5.80 -21.53 4.71
C GLU A 58 -5.08 -20.34 5.34
N GLU A 59 -3.75 -20.40 5.37
CA GLU A 59 -2.88 -19.25 5.63
C GLU A 59 -3.06 -18.31 4.44
N LEU A 60 -3.93 -17.31 4.64
CA LEU A 60 -4.01 -16.12 3.80
C LEU A 60 -2.60 -15.60 3.58
N GLY A 61 -2.08 -15.81 2.37
CA GLY A 61 -0.74 -15.42 2.00
C GLY A 61 -0.54 -13.94 2.31
N ALA A 62 0.26 -13.68 3.36
CA ALA A 62 0.80 -12.35 3.63
C ALA A 62 1.82 -12.04 2.55
N GLY A 63 1.33 -11.66 1.37
CA GLY A 63 2.14 -10.95 0.39
C GLY A 63 2.72 -9.71 1.05
N ALA A 64 3.97 -9.38 0.72
CA ALA A 64 4.66 -8.18 1.19
C ALA A 64 3.68 -6.99 1.22
N PRO A 65 3.66 -6.17 2.30
CA PRO A 65 2.61 -5.18 2.48
C PRO A 65 2.52 -4.32 1.23
N SER A 66 1.41 -4.44 0.50
CA SER A 66 1.11 -3.49 -0.56
C SER A 66 1.13 -2.12 0.11
N SER A 67 1.89 -1.17 -0.44
CA SER A 67 1.95 0.20 0.10
C SER A 67 0.61 0.96 -0.04
N GLN A 68 -0.42 0.28 -0.54
CA GLN A 68 -1.75 0.81 -0.73
C GLN A 68 -2.60 0.50 0.52
N PRO A 69 -3.09 1.52 1.22
CA PRO A 69 -3.96 1.29 2.37
C PRO A 69 -5.28 0.66 1.91
N HIS A 70 -5.80 -0.26 2.72
CA HIS A 70 -7.15 -0.78 2.54
C HIS A 70 -8.17 0.25 3.04
N ILE A 71 -9.10 0.63 2.17
CA ILE A 71 -10.19 1.56 2.51
C ILE A 71 -11.47 0.76 2.68
N ILE A 72 -12.02 0.76 3.90
CA ILE A 72 -13.26 0.06 4.22
C ILE A 72 -14.33 1.11 4.55
N PHE A 73 -15.43 1.07 3.81
CA PHE A 73 -16.61 1.90 4.07
C PHE A 73 -17.68 1.08 4.79
N ILE A 74 -18.05 1.50 5.99
CA ILE A 74 -19.16 0.93 6.77
C ILE A 74 -20.29 1.95 6.76
N LEU A 75 -21.41 1.62 6.12
CA LEU A 75 -22.59 2.47 6.02
C LEU A 75 -23.75 1.83 6.78
N ALA A 76 -24.28 2.52 7.78
CA ALA A 76 -25.49 2.13 8.49
C ALA A 76 -26.72 2.83 7.87
N ASP A 77 -27.80 2.09 7.66
CA ASP A 77 -29.06 2.63 7.15
C ASP A 77 -29.95 3.10 8.30
N ASP A 78 -30.67 4.20 8.10
CA ASP A 78 -31.59 4.81 9.07
C ASP A 78 -31.03 5.08 10.49
N GLN A 79 -29.70 5.16 10.65
CA GLN A 79 -29.08 5.46 11.94
C GLN A 79 -29.26 6.94 12.31
N GLY A 80 -29.92 7.18 13.45
CA GLY A 80 -30.10 8.51 14.01
C GLY A 80 -28.83 9.05 14.66
N PHE A 81 -28.73 10.39 14.74
CA PHE A 81 -27.59 11.07 15.37
C PHE A 81 -27.37 10.62 16.82
N ARG A 82 -28.44 10.37 17.58
CA ARG A 82 -28.35 9.98 19.00
C ARG A 82 -28.39 8.47 19.24
N ASP A 83 -28.22 7.64 18.21
CA ASP A 83 -28.26 6.17 18.37
C ASP A 83 -26.90 5.58 18.80
N VAL A 84 -25.82 6.34 18.68
CA VAL A 84 -24.45 5.95 19.05
C VAL A 84 -24.06 6.40 20.46
N GLY A 85 -23.32 5.56 21.18
CA GLY A 85 -22.90 5.79 22.57
C GLY A 85 -22.13 7.10 22.75
N TYR A 86 -21.22 7.43 21.84
CA TYR A 86 -20.45 8.68 21.87
C TYR A 86 -21.29 9.97 21.67
N HIS A 87 -22.57 9.86 21.26
CA HIS A 87 -23.54 10.97 21.25
C HIS A 87 -24.56 10.90 22.41
N GLY A 88 -24.30 10.06 23.41
CA GLY A 88 -25.16 9.92 24.58
C GLY A 88 -26.42 9.08 24.33
N SER A 89 -26.32 8.06 23.49
CA SER A 89 -27.38 7.04 23.28
C SER A 89 -27.57 6.17 24.53
N GLU A 90 -28.79 5.65 24.71
CA GLU A 90 -29.05 4.55 25.64
C GLU A 90 -28.55 3.20 25.11
N ILE A 91 -28.39 3.09 23.79
CA ILE A 91 -27.88 1.91 23.10
C ILE A 91 -26.37 1.83 23.30
N ARG A 92 -25.89 0.69 23.81
CA ARG A 92 -24.46 0.46 24.04
C ARG A 92 -23.77 0.06 22.74
N THR A 93 -22.89 0.92 22.22
CA THR A 93 -22.13 0.68 20.98
C THR A 93 -20.60 0.67 21.22
N PRO A 94 -20.06 -0.24 22.05
CA PRO A 94 -18.67 -0.16 22.53
C PRO A 94 -17.63 -0.19 21.39
N THR A 95 -17.90 -0.91 20.30
CA THR A 95 -17.00 -0.96 19.14
C THR A 95 -16.96 0.37 18.40
N LEU A 96 -18.11 1.02 18.22
CA LEU A 96 -18.18 2.35 17.58
C LEU A 96 -17.56 3.43 18.47
N ASP A 97 -17.78 3.34 19.79
CA ASP A 97 -17.23 4.28 20.76
C ASP A 97 -15.69 4.20 20.79
N LYS A 98 -15.14 2.97 20.72
CA LYS A 98 -13.69 2.75 20.59
C LYS A 98 -13.14 3.34 19.28
N LEU A 99 -13.79 3.07 18.14
CA LEU A 99 -13.38 3.62 16.85
C LEU A 99 -13.41 5.16 16.85
N ALA A 100 -14.43 5.75 17.49
CA ALA A 100 -14.56 7.19 17.62
C ALA A 100 -13.51 7.82 18.56
N ALA A 101 -13.04 7.08 19.57
CA ALA A 101 -11.98 7.51 20.48
C ALA A 101 -10.57 7.42 19.85
N GLU A 102 -10.33 6.42 18.99
CA GLU A 102 -9.05 6.22 18.29
C GLU A 102 -8.95 7.03 16.98
N GLY A 103 -10.07 7.47 16.43
CA GLY A 103 -10.16 8.12 15.13
C GLY A 103 -10.61 9.58 15.15
N VAL A 104 -11.17 10.02 14.02
CA VAL A 104 -11.72 11.38 13.84
C VAL A 104 -13.24 11.30 13.77
N LYS A 105 -13.92 12.16 14.53
CA LYS A 105 -15.38 12.29 14.52
C LYS A 105 -15.82 13.48 13.68
N LEU A 106 -16.84 13.28 12.86
CA LEU A 106 -17.51 14.35 12.13
C LEU A 106 -18.78 14.74 12.91
N GLU A 107 -18.77 15.89 13.56
CA GLU A 107 -19.91 16.35 14.38
C GLU A 107 -20.99 17.05 13.52
N ASN A 108 -20.65 17.45 12.29
CA ASN A 108 -21.56 18.13 11.36
C ASN A 108 -21.53 17.43 9.99
N TYR A 109 -22.39 16.42 9.81
CA TYR A 109 -22.60 15.72 8.53
C TYR A 109 -24.07 15.81 8.12
N TYR A 110 -24.31 15.98 6.82
CA TYR A 110 -25.65 16.19 6.26
C TYR A 110 -25.95 15.13 5.22
N VAL A 111 -27.15 14.57 5.28
CA VAL A 111 -27.65 13.55 4.35
C VAL A 111 -28.99 13.98 3.77
N GLN A 112 -29.39 13.34 2.67
CA GLN A 112 -30.74 13.49 2.14
C GLN A 112 -31.73 12.74 3.05
N PRO A 113 -32.99 13.20 3.16
CA PRO A 113 -34.00 12.55 4.00
C PRO A 113 -34.53 11.22 3.42
N MET A 114 -33.88 10.67 2.39
CA MET A 114 -34.24 9.39 1.77
C MET A 114 -32.97 8.58 1.43
N CYS A 115 -33.07 7.25 1.57
CA CYS A 115 -31.96 6.32 1.40
C CYS A 115 -31.37 6.37 -0.03
N THR A 116 -32.21 6.36 -1.06
CA THR A 116 -31.77 6.33 -2.46
C THR A 116 -30.95 7.56 -2.88
N PRO A 117 -31.42 8.81 -2.67
CA PRO A 117 -30.62 9.98 -2.98
C PRO A 117 -29.43 10.16 -2.03
N SER A 118 -29.49 9.68 -0.79
CA SER A 118 -28.33 9.71 0.12
C SER A 118 -27.20 8.80 -0.37
N ARG A 119 -27.52 7.54 -0.70
CA ARG A 119 -26.56 6.56 -1.21
C ARG A 119 -26.00 6.94 -2.58
N SER A 120 -26.83 7.50 -3.46
CA SER A 120 -26.35 7.93 -4.78
C SER A 120 -25.37 9.11 -4.66
N GLN A 121 -25.60 10.06 -3.74
CA GLN A 121 -24.66 11.14 -3.45
C GLN A 121 -23.33 10.60 -2.88
N PHE A 122 -23.40 9.62 -1.98
CA PHE A 122 -22.22 8.98 -1.39
C PHE A 122 -21.36 8.26 -2.43
N ILE A 123 -21.97 7.46 -3.32
CA ILE A 123 -21.25 6.68 -4.34
C ILE A 123 -20.71 7.57 -5.47
N THR A 124 -21.51 8.54 -5.94
CA THR A 124 -21.14 9.35 -7.12
C THR A 124 -20.38 10.63 -6.78
N GLY A 125 -20.42 11.07 -5.51
CA GLY A 125 -19.90 12.38 -5.09
C GLY A 125 -20.68 13.58 -5.65
N LYS A 126 -21.84 13.37 -6.27
CA LYS A 126 -22.65 14.41 -6.92
C LYS A 126 -23.96 14.65 -6.18
N ARG A 127 -24.32 15.92 -5.95
CA ARG A 127 -25.60 16.30 -5.34
C ARG A 127 -26.77 15.96 -6.26
N THR A 128 -27.83 15.37 -5.71
CA THR A 128 -29.07 15.10 -6.46
C THR A 128 -29.88 16.39 -6.64
N CYS A 129 -30.41 16.63 -7.83
CA CYS A 129 -31.31 17.76 -8.09
C CYS A 129 -32.72 17.45 -7.53
N GLY A 130 -33.32 18.42 -6.83
CA GLY A 130 -34.50 18.27 -5.97
C GLY A 130 -35.80 17.75 -6.60
N THR A 131 -35.85 17.56 -7.91
CA THR A 131 -37.02 16.97 -8.61
C THR A 131 -36.86 15.48 -8.90
N ALA A 132 -35.63 14.96 -8.95
CA ALA A 132 -35.34 13.56 -9.31
C ALA A 132 -35.39 12.60 -8.12
N ALA A 133 -35.54 13.10 -6.89
CA ALA A 133 -35.54 12.26 -5.68
C ALA A 133 -36.72 11.28 -5.60
N LYS A 134 -37.80 11.51 -6.36
CA LYS A 134 -39.00 10.66 -6.36
C LYS A 134 -38.88 9.45 -7.28
N ASP A 135 -37.98 9.51 -8.26
CA ASP A 135 -37.81 8.50 -9.32
C ASP A 135 -36.36 8.07 -9.48
N VAL A 136 -35.58 7.98 -8.38
CA VAL A 136 -34.22 7.42 -8.46
C VAL A 136 -34.34 5.90 -8.58
N GLU A 137 -34.62 5.45 -9.79
CA GLU A 137 -34.21 4.12 -10.21
C GLU A 137 -32.67 4.10 -10.16
N PHE A 138 -32.12 3.08 -9.50
CA PHE A 138 -30.68 2.90 -9.31
C PHE A 138 -30.03 2.50 -10.64
N ASP A 139 -30.13 3.36 -11.65
CA ASP A 139 -29.50 3.13 -12.94
C ASP A 139 -28.04 3.59 -12.83
N ILE A 140 -27.16 2.61 -12.68
CA ILE A 140 -25.70 2.77 -12.71
C ILE A 140 -25.17 3.09 -14.12
N ASN A 141 -26.04 3.24 -15.13
CA ASN A 141 -25.62 3.75 -16.43
C ASN A 141 -25.27 5.23 -16.34
N LEU A 142 -23.96 5.49 -16.33
CA LEU A 142 -23.33 6.80 -16.51
C LEU A 142 -23.54 7.40 -17.91
N GLU A 143 -24.42 6.85 -18.73
CA GLU A 143 -24.86 7.52 -19.95
C GLU A 143 -25.71 8.72 -19.57
N THR A 144 -25.18 9.89 -19.92
CA THR A 144 -25.77 11.21 -19.75
C THR A 144 -27.21 11.22 -20.21
N LYS A 145 -28.17 10.98 -19.31
CA LYS A 145 -29.55 11.42 -19.50
C LYS A 145 -29.52 12.94 -19.44
N GLN A 146 -29.18 13.56 -20.56
CA GLN A 146 -29.30 15.00 -20.79
C GLN A 146 -30.78 15.33 -20.68
N TYR A 147 -31.21 15.73 -19.49
CA TYR A 147 -32.59 16.17 -19.27
C TYR A 147 -32.79 17.49 -20.04
N PRO A 148 -33.77 17.56 -20.97
CA PRO A 148 -34.00 18.77 -21.75
C PRO A 148 -34.55 19.85 -20.81
N GLY A 149 -33.77 20.90 -20.58
CA GLY A 149 -34.21 22.04 -19.77
C GLY A 149 -33.10 22.83 -19.08
N TYR A 150 -31.87 22.33 -19.03
CA TYR A 150 -30.73 23.10 -18.53
C TYR A 150 -29.78 23.45 -19.67
N ARG A 151 -29.68 24.75 -19.97
CA ARG A 151 -28.56 25.35 -20.70
C ARG A 151 -27.54 25.84 -19.68
#